data_AF-I4GSN5-F1
#
_entry.id   AF-I4GSN5-F1
#
_cell.length_a   1.000
_cell.length_b   1.000
_cell.length_c   1.000
_cell.angle_alpha   90.00
_cell.angle_beta   90.00
_cell.angle_gamma   90.00
#
_symmetry.space_group_name_H-M   'P 1'
#
loop_
_entity.id
_entity.type
_entity.pdbx_description
1 polymer ?
#
loop_
_entity_poly.entity_id
_entity_poly.type
_entity_poly.pdbx_seq_one_letter_code
_entity_poly.pdbx_strand_id
1 'polypeptide(L)'
;MASLNSEQRPTRDEEQLLCDYWLDRARTDSPEQLIEDFRRLFIEGGGYREAPIYLALERLVKAKDVESRFDHFFNRCCHILVNRWQMQPTHQPAIPELVSLLENLPSPRPGHYSGRNTLRHLIKKFTLSDDYVKLQRLARIISGQYSENTAASLGTLISRYPYLYDYYLLGDDSPREQRQTVRRIKVKTEDRFEVNLSRYVTYQVRLARAAHSPKIREEAGRIIQPVENPTLLNDKELNRTLKYYLGTVAGNYSYKYLSQNFLANTVYTRTYKDFKNDLYDYLITSLDYGKGQFHQKLDDILQNTLPHCDQQKPSEFLMLRTSSQLLNYLVVESGQKPDHYLLMDMITNMGVTRTVGLLLKLVLICPQAKPQLDKRFAILFNHYESYSRDRVPWLVKSLENLQVAFSIHFGQVDLSCLRQIQ
;
A
#
# COMPACT_ATOMS: atom_id res chain seq x y z
N MET A 1 -36.84 1.37 -32.02
CA MET A 1 -35.62 1.08 -31.24
C MET A 1 -35.53 2.01 -30.03
N ALA A 2 -36.44 1.88 -29.06
CA ALA A 2 -36.48 2.73 -27.87
C ALA A 2 -37.11 1.95 -26.70
N SER A 3 -36.44 0.90 -26.22
CA SER A 3 -36.94 0.07 -25.10
C SER A 3 -35.83 -0.68 -24.36
N LEU A 4 -34.69 -0.04 -24.08
CA LEU A 4 -33.60 -0.64 -23.28
C LEU A 4 -33.09 0.22 -22.11
N ASN A 5 -33.59 1.46 -21.93
CA ASN A 5 -33.11 2.39 -20.89
C ASN A 5 -34.03 2.59 -19.67
N SER A 6 -35.20 1.94 -19.61
CA SER A 6 -36.14 2.12 -18.48
C SER A 6 -35.94 1.13 -17.33
N GLU A 7 -35.46 -0.09 -17.59
CA GLU A 7 -35.26 -1.12 -16.54
C GLU A 7 -33.99 -0.88 -15.70
N GLN A 8 -32.99 -0.12 -16.18
CA GLN A 8 -31.74 0.15 -15.44
C GLN A 8 -31.86 1.25 -14.37
N ARG A 9 -32.88 2.11 -14.46
CA ARG A 9 -33.12 3.19 -13.48
C ARG A 9 -33.63 2.70 -12.13
N PRO A 10 -34.71 1.88 -12.03
CA PRO A 10 -35.25 1.46 -10.73
C PRO A 10 -34.24 0.67 -9.90
N THR A 11 -33.41 -0.15 -10.56
CA THR A 11 -32.40 -1.00 -9.90
C THR A 11 -31.24 -0.26 -9.26
N ARG A 12 -30.91 0.96 -9.74
CA ARG A 12 -29.96 1.85 -9.05
C ARG A 12 -30.61 2.54 -7.85
N ASP A 13 -31.91 2.80 -7.91
CA ASP A 13 -32.65 3.39 -6.80
C ASP A 13 -32.74 2.40 -5.62
N GLU A 14 -32.88 1.09 -5.89
CA GLU A 14 -32.87 0.06 -4.84
C GLU A 14 -31.50 -0.13 -4.17
N GLU A 15 -30.41 -0.14 -4.94
CA GLU A 15 -29.04 -0.16 -4.37
C GLU A 15 -28.78 1.04 -3.49
N GLN A 16 -29.19 2.23 -3.94
CA GLN A 16 -28.99 3.47 -3.22
C GLN A 16 -29.84 3.51 -1.94
N LEU A 17 -31.11 3.08 -2.00
CA LEU A 17 -31.97 2.94 -0.82
C LEU A 17 -31.35 2.02 0.24
N LEU A 18 -30.81 0.87 -0.18
CA LEU A 18 -30.15 -0.08 0.72
C LEU A 18 -28.85 0.51 1.31
N CYS A 19 -28.07 1.24 0.51
CA CYS A 19 -26.86 1.91 1.00
C CYS A 19 -27.18 3.02 1.99
N ASP A 20 -28.18 3.86 1.70
CA ASP A 20 -28.61 4.95 2.58
C ASP A 20 -29.17 4.42 3.90
N TYR A 21 -29.90 3.30 3.85
CA TYR A 21 -30.32 2.58 5.05
C TYR A 21 -29.14 2.20 5.95
N TRP A 22 -28.11 1.54 5.40
CA TRP A 22 -26.92 1.18 6.18
C TRP A 22 -26.15 2.40 6.70
N LEU A 23 -26.09 3.48 5.91
CA LEU A 23 -25.44 4.73 6.31
C LEU A 23 -26.13 5.37 7.51
N ASP A 24 -27.46 5.37 7.54
CA ASP A 24 -28.24 5.95 8.64
C ASP A 24 -28.16 5.08 9.89
N ARG A 25 -28.36 3.76 9.76
CA ARG A 25 -28.27 2.80 10.88
C ARG A 25 -26.87 2.80 11.51
N ALA A 26 -25.80 2.88 10.71
CA ALA A 26 -24.43 3.01 11.20
C ALA A 26 -24.20 4.25 12.07
N ARG A 27 -25.02 5.30 11.95
CA ARG A 27 -24.90 6.49 12.80
C ARG A 27 -25.48 6.29 14.19
N THR A 28 -26.54 5.50 14.32
CA THR A 28 -27.37 5.38 15.52
C THR A 28 -27.14 4.10 16.30
N ASP A 29 -26.92 2.98 15.62
CA ASP A 29 -26.98 1.66 16.24
C ASP A 29 -25.61 1.14 16.67
N SER A 30 -25.60 0.16 17.57
CA SER A 30 -24.36 -0.49 18.01
C SER A 30 -23.82 -1.45 16.93
N PRO A 31 -22.50 -1.71 16.90
CA PRO A 31 -21.94 -2.66 15.94
C PRO A 31 -22.58 -4.06 16.01
N GLU A 32 -22.89 -4.55 17.21
CA GLU A 32 -23.50 -5.87 17.42
C GLU A 32 -24.90 -5.94 16.82
N GLN A 33 -25.69 -4.87 16.97
CA GLN A 33 -27.01 -4.76 16.36
C GLN A 33 -26.92 -4.77 14.83
N LEU A 34 -25.98 -4.01 14.28
CA LEU A 34 -25.78 -3.91 12.83
C LEU A 34 -25.28 -5.22 12.23
N ILE A 35 -24.40 -5.96 12.92
CA ILE A 35 -23.95 -7.30 12.51
C ILE A 35 -25.14 -8.27 12.47
N GLU A 36 -25.99 -8.25 13.48
CA GLU A 36 -27.18 -9.11 13.53
C GLU A 36 -28.20 -8.74 12.45
N ASP A 37 -28.43 -7.45 12.22
CA ASP A 37 -29.29 -6.96 11.14
C ASP A 37 -28.73 -7.35 9.77
N PHE A 38 -27.40 -7.26 9.59
CA PHE A 38 -26.71 -7.64 8.36
C PHE A 38 -26.84 -9.15 8.10
N ARG A 39 -26.67 -9.96 9.15
CA ARG A 39 -26.88 -11.41 9.13
C ARG A 39 -28.32 -11.75 8.71
N ARG A 40 -29.32 -11.11 9.31
CA ARG A 40 -30.75 -11.35 8.99
C ARG A 40 -31.10 -10.96 7.55
N LEU A 41 -30.65 -9.79 7.11
CA LEU A 41 -30.98 -9.25 5.79
C LEU A 41 -30.30 -10.04 4.67
N PHE A 42 -28.98 -10.24 4.76
CA PHE A 42 -28.20 -10.80 3.66
C PHE A 42 -27.98 -12.31 3.76
N ILE A 43 -27.70 -12.85 4.95
CA ILE A 43 -27.30 -14.26 5.11
C ILE A 43 -28.52 -15.15 5.29
N GLU A 44 -29.38 -14.80 6.25
CA GLU A 44 -30.61 -15.52 6.49
C GLU A 44 -31.55 -15.29 5.32
N GLY A 45 -31.77 -14.05 4.88
CA GLY A 45 -32.52 -13.72 3.66
C GLY A 45 -34.02 -13.95 3.77
N GLY A 46 -34.62 -13.68 4.94
CA GLY A 46 -36.07 -13.79 5.11
C GLY A 46 -36.59 -13.06 6.34
N GLY A 47 -37.76 -12.43 6.20
CA GLY A 47 -38.51 -11.85 7.32
C GLY A 47 -37.83 -10.65 8.00
N TYR A 48 -37.04 -9.86 7.26
CA TYR A 48 -36.42 -8.67 7.81
C TYR A 48 -37.49 -7.67 8.30
N ARG A 49 -37.24 -7.03 9.45
CA ARG A 49 -38.25 -6.24 10.17
C ARG A 49 -38.81 -5.08 9.34
N GLU A 50 -37.98 -4.49 8.48
CA GLU A 50 -38.35 -3.35 7.65
C GLU A 50 -38.74 -3.81 6.24
N ALA A 51 -40.05 -3.88 5.98
CA ALA A 51 -40.60 -4.34 4.71
C ALA A 51 -40.09 -3.57 3.48
N PRO A 52 -39.92 -2.23 3.49
CA PRO A 52 -39.40 -1.50 2.33
C PRO A 52 -37.97 -1.93 1.95
N ILE A 53 -37.11 -2.14 2.95
CA ILE A 53 -35.72 -2.57 2.78
C ILE A 53 -35.67 -4.00 2.24
N TYR A 54 -36.48 -4.89 2.81
CA TYR A 54 -36.58 -6.27 2.34
C TYR A 54 -37.06 -6.35 0.89
N LEU A 55 -38.10 -5.59 0.53
CA LEU A 55 -38.63 -5.55 -0.83
C LEU A 55 -37.63 -4.97 -1.84
N ALA A 56 -36.84 -3.96 -1.43
CA ALA A 56 -35.78 -3.42 -2.27
C ALA A 56 -34.70 -4.48 -2.57
N LEU A 57 -34.28 -5.24 -1.55
CA LEU A 57 -33.35 -6.35 -1.74
C LEU A 57 -33.94 -7.45 -2.64
N GLU A 58 -35.21 -7.82 -2.47
CA GLU A 58 -35.85 -8.80 -3.34
C GLU A 58 -35.90 -8.35 -4.81
N ARG A 59 -36.19 -7.07 -5.07
CA ARG A 59 -36.19 -6.51 -6.43
C ARG A 59 -34.79 -6.52 -7.03
N LEU A 60 -33.79 -6.11 -6.24
CA LEU A 60 -32.38 -6.13 -6.64
C LEU A 60 -31.93 -7.54 -7.03
N VAL A 61 -32.28 -8.55 -6.23
CA VAL A 61 -31.89 -9.95 -6.47
C VAL A 61 -32.62 -10.57 -7.68
N LYS A 62 -33.80 -10.07 -8.03
CA LYS A 62 -34.57 -10.52 -9.21
C LYS A 62 -34.16 -9.80 -10.51
N ALA A 63 -33.29 -8.81 -10.44
CA ALA A 63 -32.86 -8.04 -11.60
C ALA A 63 -32.00 -8.88 -12.56
N LYS A 64 -32.15 -8.64 -13.87
CA LYS A 64 -31.45 -9.41 -14.92
C LYS A 64 -29.94 -9.23 -14.90
N ASP A 65 -29.46 -8.08 -14.42
CA ASP A 65 -28.05 -7.69 -14.36
C ASP A 65 -27.44 -7.84 -12.96
N VAL A 66 -28.11 -8.49 -12.02
CA VAL A 66 -27.64 -8.59 -10.63
C VAL A 66 -26.26 -9.25 -10.53
N GLU A 67 -25.99 -10.27 -11.35
CA GLU A 67 -24.73 -11.03 -11.32
C GLU A 67 -23.48 -10.21 -11.60
N SER A 68 -23.58 -9.10 -12.33
CA SER A 68 -22.44 -8.23 -12.67
C SER A 68 -22.24 -7.10 -11.65
N ARG A 69 -23.29 -6.68 -10.94
CA ARG A 69 -23.26 -5.51 -10.05
C ARG A 69 -23.30 -5.85 -8.56
N PHE A 70 -23.77 -7.04 -8.21
CA PHE A 70 -23.98 -7.44 -6.81
C PHE A 70 -22.70 -7.35 -5.98
N ASP A 71 -21.56 -7.80 -6.52
CA ASP A 71 -20.29 -7.77 -5.80
C ASP A 71 -19.93 -6.34 -5.36
N HIS A 72 -20.03 -5.38 -6.28
CA HIS A 72 -19.76 -3.97 -6.00
C HIS A 72 -20.75 -3.38 -4.97
N PHE A 73 -22.05 -3.67 -5.13
CA PHE A 73 -23.10 -3.25 -4.21
C PHE A 73 -22.84 -3.79 -2.79
N PHE A 74 -22.64 -5.10 -2.67
CA PHE A 74 -22.47 -5.78 -1.39
C PHE A 74 -21.16 -5.33 -0.71
N ASN A 75 -20.09 -5.17 -1.48
CA ASN A 75 -18.83 -4.62 -1.00
C ASN A 75 -19.00 -3.19 -0.44
N ARG A 76 -19.78 -2.35 -1.12
CA ARG A 76 -20.11 -0.99 -0.63
C ARG A 76 -20.87 -1.05 0.70
N CYS A 77 -21.86 -1.94 0.86
CA CYS A 77 -22.56 -2.13 2.13
C CYS A 77 -21.61 -2.51 3.27
N CYS A 78 -20.67 -3.43 3.03
CA CYS A 78 -19.64 -3.78 4.01
C CYS A 78 -18.80 -2.54 4.38
N HIS A 79 -18.33 -1.80 3.38
CA HIS A 79 -17.47 -0.63 3.61
C HIS A 79 -18.16 0.57 4.27
N ILE A 80 -19.48 0.71 4.13
CA ILE A 80 -20.26 1.69 4.90
C ILE A 80 -20.09 1.43 6.40
N LEU A 81 -20.29 0.18 6.83
CA LEU A 81 -20.13 -0.21 8.24
C LEU A 81 -18.68 -0.08 8.70
N VAL A 82 -17.72 -0.59 7.91
CA VAL A 82 -16.29 -0.53 8.23
C VAL A 82 -15.80 0.92 8.40
N ASN A 83 -16.20 1.82 7.50
CA ASN A 83 -15.82 3.23 7.54
C ASN A 83 -16.27 3.91 8.85
N ARG A 84 -17.45 3.54 9.35
CA ARG A 84 -17.98 4.02 10.63
C ARG A 84 -17.24 3.41 11.81
N TRP A 85 -17.13 2.07 11.87
CA TRP A 85 -16.56 1.38 13.01
C TRP A 85 -15.07 1.68 13.20
N GLN A 86 -14.30 1.88 12.13
CA GLN A 86 -12.87 2.19 12.26
C GLN A 86 -12.60 3.51 12.99
N MET A 87 -13.56 4.46 12.98
CA MET A 87 -13.42 5.76 13.64
C MET A 87 -13.35 5.65 15.16
N GLN A 88 -13.83 4.55 15.75
CA GLN A 88 -13.89 4.34 17.19
C GLN A 88 -13.15 3.06 17.56
N PRO A 89 -12.06 3.12 18.35
CA PRO A 89 -11.29 1.92 18.72
C PRO A 89 -12.14 0.80 19.36
N THR A 90 -13.16 1.16 20.13
CA THR A 90 -14.10 0.22 20.75
C THR A 90 -14.97 -0.55 19.74
N HIS A 91 -15.21 0.01 18.56
CA HIS A 91 -16.02 -0.63 17.51
C HIS A 91 -15.18 -1.40 16.49
N GLN A 92 -13.85 -1.23 16.47
CA GLN A 92 -12.97 -1.92 15.53
C GLN A 92 -13.06 -3.46 15.58
N PRO A 93 -13.28 -4.11 16.76
CA PRO A 93 -13.47 -5.56 16.82
C PRO A 93 -14.67 -6.10 16.02
N ALA A 94 -15.68 -5.25 15.72
CA ALA A 94 -16.84 -5.65 14.91
C ALA A 94 -16.49 -5.89 13.43
N ILE A 95 -15.38 -5.32 12.94
CA ILE A 95 -14.95 -5.47 11.54
C ILE A 95 -14.56 -6.92 11.21
N PRO A 96 -13.65 -7.58 11.95
CA PRO A 96 -13.37 -9.00 11.71
C PRO A 96 -14.60 -9.89 11.98
N GLU A 97 -15.49 -9.51 12.89
CA GLU A 97 -16.74 -10.24 13.12
C GLU A 97 -17.66 -10.22 11.89
N LEU A 98 -17.86 -9.05 11.27
CA LEU A 98 -18.59 -8.91 9.99
C LEU A 98 -17.97 -9.78 8.90
N VAL A 99 -16.64 -9.82 8.79
CA VAL A 99 -15.95 -10.65 7.79
C VAL A 99 -16.15 -12.15 8.06
N SER A 100 -16.15 -12.55 9.34
CA SER A 100 -16.35 -13.95 9.74
C SER A 100 -17.77 -14.48 9.46
N LEU A 101 -18.78 -13.60 9.40
CA LEU A 101 -20.13 -13.97 8.97
C LEU A 101 -20.14 -14.58 7.55
N LEU A 102 -19.20 -14.16 6.71
CA LEU A 102 -19.10 -14.58 5.31
C LEU A 102 -18.31 -15.88 5.14
N GLU A 103 -17.61 -16.35 6.17
CA GLU A 103 -16.83 -17.60 6.10
C GLU A 103 -17.74 -18.83 6.25
N ASN A 104 -18.80 -18.73 7.07
CA ASN A 104 -19.68 -19.83 7.45
C ASN A 104 -21.06 -19.75 6.76
N LEU A 105 -21.09 -19.49 5.46
CA LEU A 105 -22.34 -19.32 4.71
C LEU A 105 -23.07 -20.65 4.51
N PRO A 106 -24.40 -20.70 4.74
CA PRO A 106 -25.20 -21.87 4.40
C PRO A 106 -25.18 -22.13 2.89
N SER A 107 -25.03 -23.39 2.49
CA SER A 107 -25.00 -23.77 1.08
C SER A 107 -26.34 -23.44 0.38
N PRO A 108 -26.31 -22.97 -0.88
CA PRO A 108 -27.52 -22.86 -1.69
C PRO A 108 -28.23 -24.21 -1.79
N ARG A 109 -29.56 -24.22 -1.72
CA ARG A 109 -30.34 -25.46 -1.87
C ARG A 109 -30.50 -25.78 -3.37
N PRO A 110 -30.12 -26.98 -3.85
CA PRO A 110 -30.30 -27.35 -5.26
C PRO A 110 -31.78 -27.34 -5.66
N GLY A 111 -32.09 -26.90 -6.88
CA GLY A 111 -33.43 -27.04 -7.47
C GLY A 111 -34.51 -26.04 -7.02
N HIS A 112 -34.21 -25.09 -6.13
CA HIS A 112 -35.15 -24.04 -5.71
C HIS A 112 -34.74 -22.66 -6.24
N TYR A 113 -35.48 -22.14 -7.21
CA TYR A 113 -35.38 -20.74 -7.64
C TYR A 113 -36.21 -19.84 -6.72
N SER A 114 -35.60 -19.40 -5.62
CA SER A 114 -36.16 -18.36 -4.75
C SER A 114 -35.16 -17.22 -4.62
N GLY A 115 -35.65 -15.99 -4.38
CA GLY A 115 -34.77 -14.83 -4.16
C GLY A 115 -33.75 -15.08 -3.04
N ARG A 116 -34.14 -15.84 -2.02
CA ARG A 116 -33.27 -16.27 -0.92
C ARG A 116 -32.12 -17.18 -1.38
N ASN A 117 -32.38 -18.08 -2.34
CA ASN A 117 -31.36 -18.97 -2.89
C ASN A 117 -30.42 -18.22 -3.84
N THR A 118 -30.96 -17.31 -4.66
CA THR A 118 -30.17 -16.42 -5.52
C THR A 118 -29.26 -15.53 -4.69
N LEU A 119 -29.76 -14.92 -3.61
CA LEU A 119 -28.96 -14.11 -2.69
C LEU A 119 -27.78 -14.90 -2.09
N ARG A 120 -28.02 -16.13 -1.63
CA ARG A 120 -26.94 -17.00 -1.13
C ARG A 120 -25.92 -17.34 -2.20
N HIS A 121 -26.36 -17.59 -3.43
CA HIS A 121 -25.45 -17.83 -4.56
C HIS A 121 -24.56 -16.61 -4.82
N LEU A 122 -25.17 -15.42 -4.88
CA LEU A 122 -24.47 -14.15 -5.10
C LEU A 122 -23.45 -13.86 -3.99
N ILE A 123 -23.80 -14.03 -2.72
CA ILE A 123 -22.86 -13.84 -1.60
C ILE A 123 -21.73 -14.88 -1.67
N LYS A 124 -22.03 -16.15 -2.01
CA LYS A 124 -20.99 -17.17 -2.14
C LYS A 124 -20.03 -16.84 -3.29
N LYS A 125 -20.53 -16.32 -4.40
CA LYS A 125 -19.71 -15.80 -5.50
C LYS A 125 -18.85 -14.62 -5.04
N PHE A 126 -19.42 -13.67 -4.28
CA PHE A 126 -18.67 -12.57 -3.68
C PHE A 126 -17.49 -13.06 -2.82
N THR A 127 -17.65 -14.13 -2.02
CA THR A 127 -16.55 -14.68 -1.22
C THR A 127 -15.38 -15.25 -2.03
N LEU A 128 -15.55 -15.43 -3.35
CA LEU A 128 -14.49 -15.85 -4.27
C LEU A 128 -13.86 -14.66 -5.03
N SER A 129 -14.35 -13.44 -4.81
CA SER A 129 -13.89 -12.23 -5.51
C SER A 129 -12.66 -11.60 -4.85
N ASP A 130 -11.92 -10.81 -5.64
CA ASP A 130 -10.81 -10.00 -5.14
C ASP A 130 -11.25 -8.96 -4.10
N ASP A 131 -12.50 -8.50 -4.18
CA ASP A 131 -13.05 -7.52 -3.24
C ASP A 131 -13.21 -8.10 -1.84
N TYR A 132 -13.63 -9.36 -1.72
CA TYR A 132 -13.66 -10.04 -0.43
C TYR A 132 -12.25 -10.24 0.14
N VAL A 133 -11.27 -10.60 -0.69
CA VAL A 133 -9.87 -10.72 -0.26
C VAL A 133 -9.34 -9.38 0.27
N LYS A 134 -9.62 -8.26 -0.41
CA LYS A 134 -9.27 -6.90 0.06
C LYS A 134 -9.97 -6.54 1.37
N LEU A 135 -11.25 -6.92 1.53
CA LEU A 135 -12.00 -6.71 2.77
C LEU A 135 -11.38 -7.49 3.93
N GLN A 136 -11.00 -8.76 3.73
CA GLN A 136 -10.28 -9.57 4.71
C GLN A 136 -8.94 -8.93 5.11
N ARG A 137 -8.15 -8.48 4.13
CA ARG A 137 -6.88 -7.79 4.36
C ARG A 137 -7.08 -6.50 5.18
N LEU A 138 -8.09 -5.70 4.84
CA LEU A 138 -8.41 -4.48 5.57
C LEU A 138 -8.82 -4.77 7.02
N ALA A 139 -9.67 -5.77 7.23
CA ALA A 139 -10.06 -6.20 8.57
C ALA A 139 -8.85 -6.60 9.42
N ARG A 140 -7.91 -7.37 8.86
CA ARG A 140 -6.66 -7.75 9.52
C ARG A 140 -5.79 -6.56 9.91
N ILE A 141 -5.72 -5.53 9.06
CA ILE A 141 -4.95 -4.30 9.34
C ILE A 141 -5.57 -3.53 10.50
N ILE A 142 -6.90 -3.39 10.50
CA ILE A 142 -7.61 -2.57 11.50
C ILE A 142 -7.63 -3.28 12.86
N SER A 143 -7.87 -4.59 12.88
CA SER A 143 -8.02 -5.34 14.12
C SER A 143 -6.71 -5.49 14.90
N GLY A 144 -5.56 -5.21 14.29
CA GLY A 144 -4.25 -5.38 14.92
C GLY A 144 -3.99 -6.82 15.37
N GLN A 145 -4.74 -7.79 14.85
CA GLN A 145 -4.83 -9.18 15.35
C GLN A 145 -3.54 -10.00 15.20
N TYR A 146 -2.45 -9.42 14.71
CA TYR A 146 -1.15 -10.08 14.66
C TYR A 146 -0.13 -9.29 15.47
N SER A 147 0.28 -9.86 16.60
CA SER A 147 1.50 -9.46 17.27
C SER A 147 2.69 -9.76 16.34
N GLU A 148 3.66 -8.86 16.29
CA GLU A 148 4.83 -8.96 15.40
C GLU A 148 5.64 -10.25 15.63
N ASN A 149 5.56 -10.79 16.85
CA ASN A 149 6.27 -11.97 17.33
C ASN A 149 5.66 -13.32 16.88
N THR A 150 4.39 -13.36 16.47
CA THR A 150 3.68 -14.62 16.12
C THR A 150 3.43 -14.80 14.63
N ALA A 151 3.95 -13.90 13.82
CA ALA A 151 3.48 -13.78 12.47
C ALA A 151 4.26 -14.69 11.50
N ALA A 152 3.56 -15.74 11.06
CA ALA A 152 4.12 -16.84 10.29
C ALA A 152 4.35 -16.53 8.80
N SER A 153 3.67 -15.53 8.22
CA SER A 153 3.74 -15.20 6.79
C SER A 153 4.04 -13.73 6.52
N LEU A 154 4.49 -13.40 5.31
CA LEU A 154 4.72 -12.02 4.87
C LEU A 154 3.43 -11.19 4.93
N GLY A 155 2.28 -11.76 4.56
CA GLY A 155 0.99 -11.04 4.52
C GLY A 155 0.59 -10.40 5.84
N THR A 156 0.99 -11.00 6.97
CA THR A 156 0.75 -10.43 8.31
C THR A 156 1.51 -9.11 8.57
N LEU A 157 2.56 -8.82 7.78
CA LEU A 157 3.36 -7.60 7.90
C LEU A 157 2.73 -6.39 7.20
N ILE A 158 1.63 -6.57 6.47
CA ILE A 158 1.05 -5.49 5.67
C ILE A 158 0.77 -4.24 6.50
N SER A 159 0.35 -4.40 7.77
CA SER A 159 0.08 -3.30 8.71
C SER A 159 1.27 -2.36 8.96
N ARG A 160 2.49 -2.77 8.60
CA ARG A 160 3.73 -2.00 8.71
C ARG A 160 4.07 -1.18 7.47
N TYR A 161 3.45 -1.48 6.31
CA TYR A 161 3.82 -0.90 5.02
C TYR A 161 2.66 -0.11 4.40
N PRO A 162 2.28 1.04 4.99
CA PRO A 162 1.12 1.83 4.56
C PRO A 162 1.21 2.36 3.13
N TYR A 163 2.43 2.57 2.59
CA TYR A 163 2.61 2.98 1.20
C TYR A 163 2.11 1.94 0.19
N LEU A 164 1.93 0.67 0.58
CA LEU A 164 1.37 -0.37 -0.28
C LEU A 164 -0.15 -0.36 -0.34
N TYR A 165 -0.84 0.31 0.60
CA TYR A 165 -2.28 0.13 0.82
C TYR A 165 -3.13 0.47 -0.40
N ASP A 166 -2.78 1.52 -1.14
CA ASP A 166 -3.57 1.96 -2.30
C ASP A 166 -3.60 0.91 -3.41
N TYR A 167 -2.55 0.09 -3.54
CA TYR A 167 -2.47 -0.96 -4.57
C TYR A 167 -2.77 -2.36 -4.05
N TYR A 168 -2.72 -2.54 -2.73
CA TYR A 168 -2.95 -3.82 -2.08
C TYR A 168 -4.39 -4.01 -1.57
N LEU A 169 -5.07 -2.89 -1.22
CA LEU A 169 -6.41 -2.88 -0.64
C LEU A 169 -7.47 -2.27 -1.57
N LEU A 170 -7.10 -1.60 -2.66
CA LEU A 170 -8.05 -0.96 -3.58
C LEU A 170 -7.96 -1.57 -4.99
N GLY A 171 -9.06 -1.53 -5.73
CA GLY A 171 -9.11 -1.69 -7.18
C GLY A 171 -9.61 -0.40 -7.86
N ASP A 172 -9.60 -0.40 -9.19
CA ASP A 172 -10.04 0.75 -9.99
C ASP A 172 -11.50 1.14 -9.68
N ASP A 173 -12.35 0.15 -9.39
CA ASP A 173 -13.77 0.33 -9.08
C ASP A 173 -14.08 0.34 -7.57
N SER A 174 -13.07 0.43 -6.71
CA SER A 174 -13.27 0.45 -5.25
C SER A 174 -14.21 1.59 -4.82
N PRO A 175 -15.23 1.32 -3.98
CA PRO A 175 -16.18 2.32 -3.53
C PRO A 175 -15.51 3.44 -2.73
N ARG A 176 -16.16 4.61 -2.72
CA ARG A 176 -15.67 5.82 -2.05
C ARG A 176 -15.40 5.56 -0.55
N GLU A 177 -16.26 4.79 0.09
CA GLU A 177 -16.19 4.43 1.50
C GLU A 177 -14.94 3.60 1.82
N GLN A 178 -14.56 2.68 0.93
CA GLN A 178 -13.32 1.91 1.02
C GLN A 178 -12.11 2.83 0.86
N ARG A 179 -12.07 3.66 -0.19
CA ARG A 179 -10.97 4.61 -0.45
C ARG A 179 -10.74 5.55 0.73
N GLN A 180 -11.81 6.05 1.33
CA GLN A 180 -11.73 6.94 2.50
C GLN A 180 -11.14 6.22 3.71
N THR A 181 -11.56 4.98 3.96
CA THR A 181 -11.05 4.15 5.05
C THR A 181 -9.56 3.86 4.89
N VAL A 182 -9.16 3.40 3.69
CA VAL A 182 -7.76 3.10 3.37
C VAL A 182 -6.88 4.33 3.53
N ARG A 183 -7.29 5.49 2.99
CA ARG A 183 -6.54 6.74 3.12
C ARG A 183 -6.31 7.15 4.58
N ARG A 184 -7.34 7.02 5.44
CA ARG A 184 -7.20 7.38 6.86
C ARG A 184 -6.22 6.46 7.59
N ILE A 185 -6.34 5.16 7.39
CA ILE A 185 -5.47 4.18 8.04
C ILE A 185 -4.03 4.32 7.55
N LYS A 186 -3.85 4.60 6.25
CA LYS A 186 -2.54 4.91 5.66
C LYS A 186 -1.86 6.06 6.39
N VAL A 187 -2.47 7.24 6.39
CA VAL A 187 -1.91 8.46 7.03
C VAL A 187 -1.61 8.20 8.51
N LYS A 188 -2.56 7.63 9.25
CA LYS A 188 -2.37 7.31 10.68
C LYS A 188 -1.18 6.38 10.92
N THR A 189 -0.96 5.41 10.04
CA THR A 189 0.12 4.43 10.16
C THR A 189 1.47 5.05 9.79
N GLU A 190 1.52 5.87 8.74
CA GLU A 190 2.69 6.64 8.32
C GLU A 190 3.14 7.58 9.44
N ASP A 191 2.25 8.41 9.97
CA ASP A 191 2.54 9.35 11.06
C ASP A 191 3.09 8.63 12.30
N ARG A 192 2.47 7.51 12.68
CA ARG A 192 2.91 6.71 13.83
C ARG A 192 4.32 6.16 13.61
N PHE A 193 4.61 5.64 12.42
CA PHE A 193 5.93 5.13 12.09
C PHE A 193 6.98 6.25 12.17
N GLU A 194 6.69 7.43 11.60
CA GLU A 194 7.61 8.57 11.59
C GLU A 194 7.93 9.09 13.00
N VAL A 195 6.90 9.22 13.85
CA VAL A 195 7.08 9.60 15.26
C VAL A 195 7.95 8.57 16.00
N ASN A 196 7.69 7.27 15.81
CA ASN A 196 8.47 6.23 16.45
C ASN A 196 9.92 6.21 15.95
N LEU A 197 10.15 6.42 14.65
CA LEU A 197 11.48 6.48 14.06
C LEU A 197 12.27 7.69 14.61
N SER A 198 11.63 8.86 14.69
CA SER A 198 12.25 10.06 15.28
C SER A 198 12.64 9.85 16.75
N ARG A 199 11.75 9.23 17.54
CA ARG A 199 12.01 8.90 18.96
C ARG A 199 13.18 7.93 19.09
N TYR A 200 13.20 6.88 18.29
CA TYR A 200 14.26 5.87 18.31
C TYR A 200 15.62 6.47 17.92
N VAL A 201 15.66 7.26 16.85
CA VAL A 201 16.89 7.93 16.42
C VAL A 201 17.40 8.91 17.50
N THR A 202 16.50 9.71 18.07
CA THR A 202 16.85 10.61 19.19
C THR A 202 17.41 9.84 20.38
N TYR A 203 16.83 8.68 20.70
CA TYR A 203 17.34 7.78 21.73
C TYR A 203 18.76 7.29 21.42
N GLN A 204 19.01 6.78 20.21
CA GLN A 204 20.34 6.31 19.78
C GLN A 204 21.41 7.42 19.86
N VAL A 205 21.06 8.64 19.44
CA VAL A 205 21.94 9.83 19.54
C VAL A 205 22.28 10.15 21.00
N ARG A 206 21.30 10.12 21.89
CA ARG A 206 21.51 10.38 23.33
C ARG A 206 22.41 9.32 23.96
N LEU A 207 22.21 8.04 23.62
CA LEU A 207 23.08 6.95 24.08
C LEU A 207 24.53 7.14 23.62
N ALA A 208 24.74 7.45 22.34
CA ALA A 208 26.08 7.66 21.80
C ALA A 208 26.82 8.81 22.53
N ARG A 209 26.13 9.93 22.77
CA ARG A 209 26.68 11.08 23.53
C ARG A 209 27.00 10.72 24.98
N ALA A 210 26.12 9.98 25.65
CA ALA A 210 26.34 9.54 27.04
C ALA A 210 27.53 8.58 27.15
N ALA A 211 27.73 7.70 26.16
CA ALA A 211 28.87 6.78 26.14
C ALA A 211 30.23 7.49 26.03
N HIS A 212 30.26 8.71 25.48
CA HIS A 212 31.47 9.51 25.30
C HIS A 212 31.80 10.39 26.53
N SER A 213 30.98 10.37 27.59
CA SER A 213 31.22 11.13 28.83
C SER A 213 31.09 10.22 30.07
N PRO A 214 32.19 9.93 30.79
CA PRO A 214 32.17 8.99 31.91
C PRO A 214 31.29 9.44 33.08
N LYS A 215 31.09 10.75 33.29
CA LYS A 215 30.20 11.30 34.32
C LYS A 215 28.71 11.07 34.04
N ILE A 216 28.32 11.02 32.76
CA ILE A 216 26.92 10.87 32.35
C ILE A 216 26.51 9.38 32.33
N ARG A 217 27.48 8.46 32.25
CA ARG A 217 27.23 7.02 32.09
C ARG A 217 26.52 6.37 33.29
N GLU A 218 26.76 6.84 34.52
CA GLU A 218 26.06 6.36 35.73
C GLU A 218 24.64 6.94 35.86
N GLU A 219 24.40 8.16 35.39
CA GLU A 219 23.08 8.82 35.43
C GLU A 219 22.21 8.48 34.20
N ALA A 220 22.83 8.15 33.06
CA ALA A 220 22.18 7.86 31.80
C ALA A 220 21.21 6.68 31.87
N GLY A 221 21.54 5.63 32.64
CA GLY A 221 20.66 4.48 32.85
C GLY A 221 19.37 4.81 33.60
N ARG A 222 19.31 5.95 34.30
CA ARG A 222 18.11 6.44 35.00
C ARG A 222 17.33 7.49 34.19
N ILE A 223 18.00 8.24 33.32
CA ILE A 223 17.42 9.39 32.59
C ILE A 223 17.01 9.04 31.15
N ILE A 224 17.77 8.18 30.47
CA ILE A 224 17.49 7.82 29.07
C ILE A 224 16.63 6.55 29.05
N GLN A 225 15.34 6.72 28.79
CA GLN A 225 14.41 5.61 28.66
C GLN A 225 14.67 4.82 27.36
N PRO A 226 14.65 3.48 27.40
CA PRO A 226 14.81 2.66 26.23
C PRO A 226 13.66 2.89 25.24
N VAL A 227 14.00 3.04 23.96
CA VAL A 227 13.03 3.13 22.87
C VAL A 227 13.27 1.99 21.91
N GLU A 228 12.22 1.27 21.57
CA GLU A 228 12.27 0.14 20.63
C GLU A 228 12.53 0.62 19.19
N ASN A 229 13.26 -0.19 18.43
CA ASN A 229 13.46 0.03 17.01
C ASN A 229 12.14 -0.23 16.27
N PRO A 230 11.57 0.77 15.57
CA PRO A 230 10.28 0.60 14.89
C PRO A 230 10.38 -0.18 13.56
N THR A 231 11.58 -0.62 13.17
CA THR A 231 11.85 -1.36 11.93
C THR A 231 12.17 -2.82 12.21
N LEU A 232 12.04 -3.68 11.20
CA LEU A 232 12.54 -5.07 11.25
C LEU A 232 14.03 -5.18 10.87
N LEU A 233 14.70 -4.05 10.62
CA LEU A 233 16.15 -4.00 10.47
C LEU A 233 16.78 -4.05 11.85
N ASN A 234 17.88 -4.80 12.01
CA ASN A 234 18.63 -4.67 13.25
C ASN A 234 19.26 -3.27 13.37
N ASP A 235 19.65 -2.88 14.59
CA ASP A 235 20.18 -1.54 14.87
C ASP A 235 21.36 -1.14 13.98
N LYS A 236 22.24 -2.09 13.61
CA LYS A 236 23.37 -1.82 12.71
C LYS A 236 22.90 -1.57 11.28
N GLU A 237 21.94 -2.36 10.80
CA GLU A 237 21.33 -2.20 9.48
C GLU A 237 20.57 -0.87 9.39
N LEU A 238 19.72 -0.55 10.36
CA LEU A 238 18.98 0.72 10.40
C LEU A 238 19.93 1.92 10.42
N ASN A 239 20.98 1.89 11.26
CA ASN A 239 21.96 2.97 11.29
C ASN A 239 22.71 3.13 9.95
N ARG A 240 23.04 2.04 9.25
CA ARG A 240 23.63 2.11 7.91
C ARG A 240 22.65 2.71 6.90
N THR A 241 21.40 2.28 6.93
CA THR A 241 20.32 2.82 6.07
C THR A 241 20.11 4.31 6.30
N LEU A 242 19.99 4.75 7.56
CA LEU A 242 19.86 6.16 7.92
C LEU A 242 21.07 6.98 7.44
N LYS A 243 22.29 6.51 7.71
CA LYS A 243 23.52 7.19 7.25
C LYS A 243 23.57 7.27 5.72
N TYR A 244 23.12 6.25 5.02
CA TYR A 244 23.18 6.22 3.56
C TYR A 244 22.17 7.16 2.91
N TYR A 245 20.94 7.26 3.43
CA TYR A 245 19.91 8.14 2.86
C TYR A 245 20.00 9.60 3.35
N LEU A 246 20.45 9.84 4.58
CA LEU A 246 20.67 11.20 5.11
C LEU A 246 22.04 11.77 4.74
N GLY A 247 23.05 10.90 4.67
CA GLY A 247 24.43 11.28 4.46
C GLY A 247 24.77 11.51 2.99
N THR A 248 26.07 11.46 2.73
CA THR A 248 26.64 11.75 1.42
C THR A 248 26.87 10.46 0.64
N VAL A 249 26.44 10.42 -0.62
CA VAL A 249 26.37 9.19 -1.44
C VAL A 249 27.42 9.20 -2.54
N ALA A 250 27.69 10.37 -3.13
CA ALA A 250 28.72 10.58 -4.13
C ALA A 250 29.46 11.88 -3.81
N GLY A 251 30.74 11.81 -3.44
CA GLY A 251 31.61 12.98 -3.30
C GLY A 251 31.11 14.11 -2.40
N ASN A 252 30.53 13.80 -1.24
CA ASN A 252 29.91 14.73 -0.27
C ASN A 252 28.51 15.28 -0.61
N TYR A 253 27.81 14.71 -1.59
CA TYR A 253 26.44 15.14 -1.93
C TYR A 253 25.36 14.19 -1.41
N SER A 254 24.29 14.75 -0.85
CA SER A 254 23.10 14.00 -0.42
C SER A 254 22.19 13.66 -1.60
N TYR A 255 21.32 12.67 -1.44
CA TYR A 255 20.30 12.31 -2.43
C TYR A 255 19.47 13.51 -2.92
N LYS A 256 19.08 14.39 -1.99
CA LYS A 256 18.28 15.59 -2.30
C LYS A 256 19.07 16.60 -3.12
N TYR A 257 20.35 16.81 -2.79
CA TYR A 257 21.20 17.71 -3.58
C TYR A 257 21.42 17.16 -4.99
N LEU A 258 21.74 15.87 -5.11
CA LEU A 258 21.98 15.22 -6.40
C LEU A 258 20.75 15.29 -7.32
N SER A 259 19.55 15.02 -6.81
CA SER A 259 18.32 15.12 -7.60
C SER A 259 18.01 16.56 -8.00
N GLN A 260 18.17 17.53 -7.09
CA GLN A 260 17.94 18.95 -7.39
C GLN A 260 18.92 19.48 -8.44
N ASN A 261 20.20 19.08 -8.35
CA ASN A 261 21.21 19.46 -9.34
C ASN A 261 20.89 18.86 -10.72
N PHE A 262 20.49 17.58 -10.78
CA PHE A 262 20.04 16.95 -12.02
C PHE A 262 18.84 17.68 -12.64
N LEU A 263 17.84 18.05 -11.83
CA LEU A 263 16.67 18.78 -12.29
C LEU A 263 17.00 20.19 -12.76
N ALA A 264 17.89 20.91 -12.06
CA ALA A 264 18.36 22.23 -12.47
C ALA A 264 19.04 22.18 -13.83
N ASN A 265 19.86 21.15 -14.09
CA ASN A 265 20.52 20.94 -15.38
C ASN A 265 19.52 20.57 -16.49
N THR A 266 18.50 19.76 -16.18
CA THR A 266 17.47 19.31 -17.14
C THR A 266 16.72 20.47 -17.80
N VAL A 267 16.60 21.63 -17.12
CA VAL A 267 15.95 22.84 -17.67
C VAL A 267 16.63 23.33 -18.96
N TYR A 268 17.95 23.16 -19.04
CA TYR A 268 18.79 23.57 -20.17
C TYR A 268 18.94 22.48 -21.23
N THR A 269 18.57 21.24 -20.92
CA THR A 269 18.61 20.12 -21.86
C THR A 269 17.63 20.35 -23.01
N ARG A 270 18.15 20.33 -24.24
CA ARG A 270 17.39 20.71 -25.45
C ARG A 270 16.54 19.58 -26.00
N THR A 271 17.05 18.35 -25.90
CA THR A 271 16.41 17.18 -26.50
C THR A 271 16.16 16.11 -25.44
N TYR A 272 15.10 15.34 -25.63
CA TYR A 272 14.75 14.22 -24.76
C TYR A 272 15.80 13.11 -24.82
N LYS A 273 16.49 12.96 -25.96
CA LYS A 273 17.64 12.06 -26.07
C LYS A 273 18.78 12.44 -25.13
N ASP A 274 19.15 13.72 -25.09
CA ASP A 274 20.21 14.20 -24.19
C ASP A 274 19.80 13.97 -22.72
N PHE A 275 18.53 14.22 -22.38
CA PHE A 275 18.00 13.92 -21.06
C PHE A 275 18.14 12.44 -20.68
N LYS A 276 17.89 11.51 -21.63
CA LYS A 276 18.07 10.08 -21.37
C LYS A 276 19.53 9.72 -21.08
N ASN A 277 20.47 10.34 -21.79
CA ASN A 277 21.90 10.15 -21.54
C ASN A 277 22.31 10.71 -20.17
N ASP A 278 21.87 11.92 -19.85
CA ASP A 278 22.10 12.55 -18.53
C ASP A 278 21.50 11.69 -17.41
N LEU A 279 20.31 11.12 -17.64
CA LEU A 279 19.63 10.24 -16.69
C LEU A 279 20.40 8.93 -16.49
N TYR A 280 20.90 8.32 -17.56
CA TYR A 280 21.77 7.15 -17.48
C TYR A 280 22.97 7.45 -16.56
N ASP A 281 23.73 8.52 -16.86
CA ASP A 281 24.90 8.93 -16.09
C ASP A 281 24.54 9.19 -14.62
N TYR A 282 23.47 9.92 -14.36
CA TYR A 282 22.97 10.19 -13.01
C TYR A 282 22.70 8.92 -12.20
N LEU A 283 22.11 7.90 -12.82
CA LEU A 283 21.82 6.62 -12.18
C LEU A 283 23.11 5.86 -11.87
N ILE A 284 24.05 5.78 -12.82
CA ILE A 284 25.29 4.99 -12.68
C ILE A 284 26.41 5.67 -11.88
N THR A 285 26.39 6.99 -11.70
CA THR A 285 27.46 7.78 -11.05
C THR A 285 27.85 7.30 -9.64
N SER A 286 27.02 6.49 -8.98
CA SER A 286 27.30 5.90 -7.66
C SER A 286 27.15 4.37 -7.63
N LEU A 287 27.17 3.72 -8.80
CA LEU A 287 27.04 2.28 -8.95
C LEU A 287 28.38 1.67 -9.37
N ASP A 288 29.03 0.94 -8.46
CA ASP A 288 30.15 0.05 -8.79
C ASP A 288 29.68 -1.31 -9.34
N TYR A 289 28.36 -1.46 -9.55
CA TYR A 289 27.70 -2.71 -9.89
C TYR A 289 27.47 -2.88 -11.40
N GLY A 290 27.62 -4.11 -11.91
CA GLY A 290 27.08 -4.50 -13.21
C GLY A 290 27.82 -3.93 -14.42
N LYS A 291 29.11 -3.61 -14.30
CA LYS A 291 29.96 -3.14 -15.40
C LYS A 291 29.83 -4.10 -16.60
N GLY A 292 29.29 -3.60 -17.70
CA GLY A 292 28.97 -4.39 -18.90
C GLY A 292 27.46 -4.61 -19.06
N GLN A 293 26.95 -5.78 -18.69
CA GLN A 293 25.61 -6.23 -19.10
C GLN A 293 24.46 -5.42 -18.50
N PHE A 294 24.54 -5.04 -17.22
CA PHE A 294 23.49 -4.21 -16.59
C PHE A 294 23.48 -2.80 -17.19
N HIS A 295 24.67 -2.20 -17.35
CA HIS A 295 24.84 -0.88 -17.96
C HIS A 295 24.31 -0.84 -19.39
N GLN A 296 24.68 -1.83 -20.21
CA GLN A 296 24.18 -1.96 -21.58
C GLN A 296 22.66 -2.07 -21.63
N LYS A 297 22.06 -2.98 -20.84
CA LYS A 297 20.59 -3.12 -20.83
C LYS A 297 19.88 -1.87 -20.31
N LEU A 298 20.46 -1.18 -19.33
CA LEU A 298 19.89 0.07 -18.81
C LEU A 298 19.89 1.16 -19.88
N ASP A 299 21.02 1.33 -20.59
CA ASP A 299 21.12 2.25 -21.71
C ASP A 299 20.14 1.86 -22.83
N ASP A 300 20.10 0.58 -23.23
CA ASP A 300 19.17 0.08 -24.24
C ASP A 300 17.71 0.42 -23.89
N ILE A 301 17.30 0.22 -22.64
CA ILE A 301 15.93 0.52 -22.20
C ILE A 301 15.67 2.01 -22.24
N LEU A 302 16.61 2.84 -21.79
CA LEU A 302 16.49 4.28 -21.88
C LEU A 302 16.34 4.71 -23.34
N GLN A 303 17.29 4.36 -24.21
CA GLN A 303 17.29 4.77 -25.61
C GLN A 303 16.01 4.32 -26.35
N ASN A 304 15.52 3.11 -26.06
CA ASN A 304 14.28 2.59 -26.65
C ASN A 304 12.99 3.11 -25.99
N THR A 305 13.07 3.87 -24.90
CA THR A 305 11.90 4.50 -24.29
C THR A 305 11.52 5.76 -25.06
N LEU A 306 10.36 5.71 -25.73
CA LEU A 306 9.76 6.81 -26.49
C LEU A 306 10.71 7.48 -27.51
N PRO A 307 11.35 6.72 -28.43
CA PRO A 307 12.36 7.26 -29.35
C PRO A 307 11.79 8.31 -30.32
N HIS A 308 10.50 8.25 -30.62
CA HIS A 308 9.80 9.24 -31.44
C HIS A 308 9.70 10.63 -30.77
N CYS A 309 9.96 10.72 -29.47
CA CYS A 309 10.02 11.97 -28.71
C CYS A 309 11.43 12.53 -28.59
N ASP A 310 12.47 11.88 -29.12
CA ASP A 310 13.88 12.22 -28.87
C ASP A 310 14.25 13.68 -29.18
N GLN A 311 13.65 14.26 -30.21
CA GLN A 311 13.91 15.64 -30.63
C GLN A 311 13.09 16.68 -29.86
N GLN A 312 12.16 16.24 -29.00
CA GLN A 312 11.32 17.12 -28.20
C GLN A 312 12.07 17.58 -26.95
N LYS A 313 11.68 18.71 -26.37
CA LYS A 313 12.19 19.13 -25.07
C LYS A 313 11.70 18.17 -23.96
N PRO A 314 12.54 17.80 -22.99
CA PRO A 314 12.09 17.02 -21.84
C PRO A 314 10.92 17.72 -21.13
N SER A 315 9.86 16.96 -20.86
CA SER A 315 8.68 17.42 -20.14
C SER A 315 8.40 16.53 -18.94
N GLU A 316 7.63 17.03 -17.98
CA GLU A 316 7.21 16.26 -16.80
C GLU A 316 6.53 14.93 -17.20
N PHE A 317 5.73 14.95 -18.27
CA PHE A 317 5.12 13.74 -18.82
C PHE A 317 6.16 12.72 -19.32
N LEU A 318 7.16 13.18 -20.09
CA LEU A 318 8.23 12.30 -20.59
C LEU A 318 9.06 11.74 -19.43
N MET A 319 9.39 12.57 -18.44
CA MET A 319 10.09 12.15 -17.23
C MET A 319 9.31 11.09 -16.45
N LEU A 320 8.00 11.30 -16.26
CA LEU A 320 7.13 10.34 -15.59
C LEU A 320 7.04 9.02 -16.35
N ARG A 321 6.87 9.05 -17.68
CA ARG A 321 6.83 7.84 -18.52
C ARG A 321 8.14 7.07 -18.46
N THR A 322 9.28 7.77 -18.56
CA THR A 322 10.61 7.17 -18.47
C THR A 322 10.84 6.54 -17.10
N SER A 323 10.56 7.29 -16.02
CA SER A 323 10.72 6.80 -14.65
C SER A 323 9.83 5.59 -14.40
N SER A 324 8.59 5.61 -14.88
CA SER A 324 7.67 4.47 -14.79
C SER A 324 8.22 3.24 -15.51
N GLN A 325 8.73 3.42 -16.73
CA GLN A 325 9.31 2.32 -17.52
C GLN A 325 10.54 1.71 -16.84
N LEU A 326 11.41 2.54 -16.29
CA LEU A 326 12.57 2.09 -15.51
C LEU A 326 12.16 1.33 -14.26
N LEU A 327 11.14 1.80 -13.53
CA LEU A 327 10.63 1.09 -12.35
C LEU A 327 10.03 -0.28 -12.70
N ASN A 328 9.40 -0.41 -13.87
CA ASN A 328 8.92 -1.71 -14.37
C ASN A 328 10.08 -2.68 -14.58
N TYR A 329 11.16 -2.19 -15.21
CA TYR A 329 12.36 -2.98 -15.48
C TYR A 329 13.13 -3.35 -14.20
N LEU A 330 13.37 -2.37 -13.32
CA LEU A 330 14.22 -2.53 -12.14
C LEU A 330 13.56 -3.33 -11.01
N VAL A 331 12.22 -3.37 -10.95
CA VAL A 331 11.49 -4.00 -9.85
C VAL A 331 10.67 -5.20 -10.34
N VAL A 332 9.56 -4.94 -11.06
CA VAL A 332 8.68 -5.95 -11.65
C VAL A 332 7.69 -5.31 -12.63
N GLU A 333 7.48 -5.93 -13.79
CA GLU A 333 6.59 -5.38 -14.83
C GLU A 333 5.11 -5.69 -14.58
N SER A 334 4.78 -6.93 -14.22
CA SER A 334 3.40 -7.42 -14.11
C SER A 334 3.19 -8.38 -12.95
N GLY A 335 1.97 -8.39 -12.39
CA GLY A 335 1.58 -9.35 -11.36
C GLY A 335 1.24 -10.74 -11.89
N GLN A 336 0.98 -10.90 -13.20
CA GLN A 336 0.68 -12.22 -13.79
C GLN A 336 1.92 -13.13 -13.84
N LYS A 337 3.09 -12.53 -14.11
CA LYS A 337 4.39 -13.17 -14.07
C LYS A 337 5.37 -12.20 -13.42
N PRO A 338 5.52 -12.24 -12.08
CA PRO A 338 6.33 -11.29 -11.36
C PRO A 338 7.82 -11.64 -11.52
N ASP A 339 8.35 -11.41 -12.72
CA ASP A 339 9.79 -11.50 -12.98
C ASP A 339 10.49 -10.31 -12.32
N HIS A 340 11.28 -10.61 -11.29
CA HIS A 340 12.04 -9.66 -10.50
C HIS A 340 13.50 -10.12 -10.34
N TYR A 341 14.01 -10.92 -11.29
CA TYR A 341 15.39 -11.42 -11.23
C TYR A 341 16.40 -10.28 -11.19
N LEU A 342 16.16 -9.19 -11.91
CA LEU A 342 17.05 -8.02 -11.89
C LEU A 342 17.10 -7.37 -10.51
N LEU A 343 15.95 -7.24 -9.83
CA LEU A 343 15.91 -6.72 -8.47
C LEU A 343 16.72 -7.62 -7.52
N MET A 344 16.54 -8.93 -7.63
CA MET A 344 17.27 -9.92 -6.82
C MET A 344 18.77 -9.90 -7.09
N ASP A 345 19.16 -9.78 -8.35
CA ASP A 345 20.53 -9.66 -8.81
C ASP A 345 21.19 -8.38 -8.27
N MET A 346 20.52 -7.23 -8.33
CA MET A 346 20.98 -6.00 -7.67
C MET A 346 21.10 -6.19 -6.16
N ILE A 347 20.10 -6.75 -5.49
CA ILE A 347 20.14 -6.96 -4.04
C ILE A 347 21.32 -7.86 -3.65
N THR A 348 21.58 -8.91 -4.41
CA THR A 348 22.65 -9.88 -4.14
C THR A 348 24.04 -9.24 -4.30
N ASN A 349 24.22 -8.41 -5.32
CA ASN A 349 25.54 -7.87 -5.67
C ASN A 349 25.87 -6.52 -5.02
N MET A 350 24.89 -5.62 -4.85
CA MET A 350 25.12 -4.28 -4.27
C MET A 350 24.41 -4.08 -2.91
N GLY A 351 23.57 -5.01 -2.49
CA GLY A 351 22.86 -4.94 -1.22
C GLY A 351 21.60 -4.09 -1.26
N VAL A 352 20.63 -4.45 -0.40
CA VAL A 352 19.29 -3.85 -0.34
C VAL A 352 19.31 -2.32 -0.25
N THR A 353 20.12 -1.75 0.64
CA THR A 353 20.17 -0.30 0.87
C THR A 353 20.60 0.48 -0.38
N ARG A 354 21.59 -0.03 -1.13
CA ARG A 354 22.03 0.64 -2.35
C ARG A 354 21.00 0.46 -3.48
N THR A 355 20.38 -0.73 -3.58
CA THR A 355 19.35 -1.01 -4.59
C THR A 355 18.13 -0.11 -4.40
N VAL A 356 17.62 -0.01 -3.16
CA VAL A 356 16.54 0.92 -2.84
C VAL A 356 16.99 2.37 -3.05
N GLY A 357 18.24 2.71 -2.75
CA GLY A 357 18.83 4.00 -3.08
C GLY A 357 18.80 4.34 -4.57
N LEU A 358 18.99 3.38 -5.47
CA LEU A 358 18.84 3.58 -6.92
C LEU A 358 17.38 3.89 -7.29
N LEU A 359 16.42 3.15 -6.73
CA LEU A 359 14.99 3.40 -6.94
C LEU A 359 14.58 4.78 -6.40
N LEU A 360 15.16 5.18 -5.26
CA LEU A 360 14.94 6.47 -4.65
C LEU A 360 15.43 7.62 -5.54
N LYS A 361 16.57 7.48 -6.25
CA LYS A 361 17.02 8.48 -7.23
C LYS A 361 15.94 8.80 -8.26
N LEU A 362 15.30 7.79 -8.83
CA LEU A 362 14.24 7.94 -9.84
C LEU A 362 13.04 8.70 -9.30
N VAL A 363 12.60 8.37 -8.09
CA VAL A 363 11.43 9.02 -7.49
C VAL A 363 11.75 10.43 -6.99
N LEU A 364 13.00 10.73 -6.64
CA LEU A 364 13.42 12.08 -6.26
C LEU A 364 13.49 13.05 -7.44
N ILE A 365 13.83 12.59 -8.64
CA ILE A 365 13.79 13.41 -9.85
C ILE A 365 12.37 13.52 -10.42
N CYS A 366 11.51 12.52 -10.20
CA CYS A 366 10.12 12.53 -10.60
C CYS A 366 9.22 12.02 -9.45
N PRO A 367 8.83 12.89 -8.51
CA PRO A 367 7.98 12.51 -7.37
C PRO A 367 6.65 11.88 -7.78
N GLN A 368 6.12 12.27 -8.95
CA GLN A 368 4.91 11.71 -9.56
C GLN A 368 5.05 10.22 -9.91
N ALA A 369 6.28 9.69 -9.99
CA ALA A 369 6.55 8.27 -10.21
C ALA A 369 6.51 7.44 -8.91
N LYS A 370 6.46 8.07 -7.72
CA LYS A 370 6.39 7.33 -6.44
C LYS A 370 5.25 6.30 -6.40
N PRO A 371 4.02 6.62 -6.82
CA PRO A 371 2.93 5.64 -6.79
C PRO A 371 3.22 4.42 -7.68
N GLN A 372 4.02 4.56 -8.75
CA GLN A 372 4.44 3.42 -9.56
C GLN A 372 5.39 2.50 -8.78
N LEU A 373 6.33 3.07 -8.02
CA LEU A 373 7.21 2.29 -7.15
C LEU A 373 6.41 1.55 -6.06
N ASP A 374 5.48 2.25 -5.42
CA ASP A 374 4.55 1.68 -4.43
C ASP A 374 3.78 0.49 -5.05
N LYS A 375 3.25 0.65 -6.28
CA LYS A 375 2.55 -0.40 -7.04
C LYS A 375 3.46 -1.60 -7.32
N ARG A 376 4.72 -1.38 -7.71
CA ARG A 376 5.66 -2.47 -8.04
C ARG A 376 5.96 -3.32 -6.80
N PHE A 377 6.16 -2.69 -5.65
CA PHE A 377 6.33 -3.42 -4.40
C PHE A 377 5.03 -4.07 -3.89
N ALA A 378 3.86 -3.49 -4.17
CA ALA A 378 2.58 -4.12 -3.85
C ALA A 378 2.36 -5.42 -4.65
N ILE A 379 2.79 -5.45 -5.92
CA ILE A 379 2.79 -6.66 -6.74
C ILE A 379 3.66 -7.76 -6.11
N LEU A 380 4.90 -7.41 -5.73
CA LEU A 380 5.81 -8.36 -5.08
C LEU A 380 5.26 -8.85 -3.73
N PHE A 381 4.72 -7.93 -2.92
CA PHE A 381 4.12 -8.27 -1.64
C PHE A 381 2.95 -9.24 -1.81
N ASN A 382 2.06 -8.98 -2.78
CA ASN A 382 0.94 -9.85 -3.09
C ASN A 382 1.40 -11.24 -3.56
N HIS A 383 2.45 -11.31 -4.39
CA HIS A 383 3.00 -12.59 -4.86
C HIS A 383 3.56 -13.46 -3.72
N TYR A 384 4.20 -12.82 -2.73
CA TYR A 384 4.83 -13.51 -1.60
C TYR A 384 3.98 -13.54 -0.32
N GLU A 385 2.71 -13.13 -0.36
CA GLU A 385 1.86 -12.94 0.84
C GLU A 385 1.80 -14.20 1.72
N SER A 386 1.68 -15.37 1.12
CA SER A 386 1.57 -16.66 1.83
C SER A 386 2.92 -17.24 2.28
N TYR A 387 4.04 -16.68 1.83
CA TYR A 387 5.37 -17.20 2.14
C TYR A 387 5.76 -16.86 3.57
N SER A 388 6.51 -17.76 4.21
CA SER A 388 7.13 -17.46 5.49
C SER A 388 8.15 -16.33 5.35
N ARG A 389 8.20 -15.47 6.37
CA ARG A 389 9.12 -14.32 6.43
C ARG A 389 10.58 -14.73 6.22
N ASP A 390 10.97 -15.87 6.76
CA ASP A 390 12.34 -16.40 6.69
C ASP A 390 12.75 -16.82 5.28
N ARG A 391 11.77 -17.07 4.38
CA ARG A 391 12.03 -17.41 2.99
C ARG A 391 12.24 -16.20 2.09
N VAL A 392 11.80 -15.02 2.51
CA VAL A 392 11.86 -13.77 1.72
C VAL A 392 12.48 -12.59 2.49
N PRO A 393 13.62 -12.78 3.19
CA PRO A 393 14.23 -11.72 3.98
C PRO A 393 14.67 -10.53 3.11
N TRP A 394 15.00 -10.77 1.84
CA TRP A 394 15.33 -9.73 0.88
C TRP A 394 14.16 -8.74 0.72
N LEU A 395 12.92 -9.22 0.65
CA LEU A 395 11.73 -8.41 0.42
C LEU A 395 11.39 -7.62 1.68
N VAL A 396 11.40 -8.28 2.84
CA VAL A 396 11.21 -7.61 4.13
C VAL A 396 12.23 -6.48 4.29
N LYS A 397 13.52 -6.75 4.10
CA LYS A 397 14.57 -5.72 4.19
C LYS A 397 14.37 -4.60 3.17
N SER A 398 13.91 -4.91 1.96
CA SER A 398 13.63 -3.91 0.92
C SER A 398 12.47 -3.00 1.31
N LEU A 399 11.40 -3.57 1.86
CA LEU A 399 10.23 -2.83 2.34
C LEU A 399 10.58 -1.93 3.53
N GLU A 400 11.41 -2.41 4.47
CA GLU A 400 11.89 -1.58 5.59
C GLU A 400 12.82 -0.45 5.10
N ASN A 401 13.70 -0.72 4.13
CA ASN A 401 14.55 0.32 3.55
C ASN A 401 13.73 1.37 2.78
N LEU A 402 12.69 0.96 2.06
CA LEU A 402 11.76 1.87 1.39
C LEU A 402 10.99 2.72 2.39
N GLN A 403 10.46 2.12 3.46
CA GLN A 403 9.74 2.83 4.52
C GLN A 403 10.63 3.93 5.12
N VAL A 404 11.89 3.60 5.47
CA VAL A 404 12.86 4.58 5.99
C VAL A 404 13.17 5.67 4.96
N ALA A 405 13.46 5.30 3.71
CA ALA A 405 13.73 6.26 2.64
C ALA A 405 12.55 7.21 2.40
N PHE A 406 11.32 6.68 2.38
CA PHE A 406 10.12 7.46 2.18
C PHE A 406 9.87 8.42 3.33
N SER A 407 10.01 7.98 4.58
CA SER A 407 9.89 8.87 5.74
C SER A 407 10.90 10.02 5.67
N ILE A 408 12.16 9.75 5.29
CA ILE A 408 13.21 10.79 5.18
C ILE A 408 12.92 11.83 4.09
N HIS A 409 12.48 11.37 2.91
CA HIS A 409 12.45 12.21 1.70
C HIS A 409 11.07 12.73 1.30
N PHE A 410 10.00 12.02 1.68
CA PHE A 410 8.61 12.35 1.35
C PHE A 410 7.72 12.50 2.59
N GLY A 411 8.22 12.12 3.77
CA GLY A 411 7.52 12.19 5.05
C GLY A 411 7.83 13.44 5.87
N GLN A 412 7.40 13.41 7.14
CA GLN A 412 7.57 14.47 8.14
C GLN A 412 8.45 14.05 9.32
N VAL A 413 9.26 13.00 9.15
CA VAL A 413 10.15 12.51 10.21
C VAL A 413 11.16 13.59 10.63
N ASP A 414 11.23 13.88 11.93
CA ASP A 414 12.26 14.77 12.49
C ASP A 414 13.54 13.98 12.82
N LEU A 415 14.59 14.24 12.04
CA LEU A 415 15.92 13.63 12.18
C LEU A 415 17.01 14.69 12.41
N SER A 416 16.62 15.89 12.87
CA SER A 416 17.53 17.01 13.12
C SER A 416 18.68 16.67 14.06
N CYS A 417 18.47 15.77 15.03
CA CYS A 417 19.47 15.32 15.98
C CYS A 417 20.68 14.59 15.36
N LEU A 418 20.51 13.94 14.19
CA LEU A 418 21.60 13.26 13.48
C LEU A 418 22.54 14.25 12.79
N ARG A 419 22.03 15.41 12.35
CA ARG A 419 22.85 16.46 11.71
C ARG A 419 23.82 17.14 12.68
N GLN A 420 23.65 16.91 13.99
CA GLN A 420 24.53 17.44 15.03
C GLN A 420 25.69 16.50 15.39
N ILE A 421 25.81 15.34 14.74
CA ILE A 421 26.86 14.32 14.98
C ILE A 421 27.75 14.11 13.76
N GLN A 422 27.31 14.54 12.57
CA GLN A 422 28.17 14.71 11.40
C GLN A 422 28.96 16.03 11.53
#